data_AF-A0A5J6J418-F1
#
_entry.id   AF-A0A5J6J418-F1
#
_cell.length_a   1.000
_cell.length_b   1.000
_cell.length_c   1.000
_cell.angle_alpha   90.00
_cell.angle_beta   90.00
_cell.angle_gamma   90.00
#
_symmetry.space_group_name_H-M   'P 1'
#
loop_
_entity.id
_entity.type
_entity.pdbx_description
1 polymer ?
#
loop_
_entity_poly.entity_id
_entity_poly.type
_entity_poly.pdbx_seq_one_letter_code
_entity_poly.pdbx_strand_id
1 'polypeptide(L)'
;MPWRRPGGPASSNALGMAAWPGDGRPQATGWGGAQGRVEDSGRMLPASRCQWCLARSGSVTTEGGDPDPAEVRTRLEREFVANRSNPGVRLADMNWSDHDQCRWRCSNEGCGHEWTTRLVFRSRRRRPTGCPACSRRRNRAPGPGESLTELNPDLAKQFRRNLTRPDRGPETLRTQSHDLCEWECRQGHKWEATVSNRTNGRGCRRCSGHGRSLFEYKVAMLVQAASGIGVEVDHRLRLPGRSEDAFDLFLKELDLLIDLDPAWTHSGQDSLARDTAKTQATLSAGRRLERIRERGLPSLPISRIAHYEAGPGVDPADWAEAVGYVVRRRGHPWKDLDPVEVIEALSEAGRLWQEDLAKPKVSALDAAPHLEREFVENRTNPGRGLDQMPPGCNDLCAWRCLAPGCGNKWEVPLHVRALAGRGCRKCGWKRTGAANSRPGPGESLAEVNPTLAAELIEVIDHPRWTPNDLLPNSNKVCLWRCREPECGSEYRCQPSQRTSQGRGCRECARRRSTAGRTRPKPGKSLHDEFPEIAAELIEVIDHPGWTASDLRPSSAKPCRWQCSHQSCPGAWEATPDQRTRRGGTGMRCPLCHPRRKPRGSS
;
A
#
# COMPACT_ATOMS: atom_id res chain seq x y z
N MET A 1 27.01 22.12 -13.61
CA MET A 1 26.80 21.30 -14.83
C MET A 1 26.02 20.05 -14.46
N PRO A 2 24.91 19.73 -15.15
CA PRO A 2 23.97 18.71 -14.73
C PRO A 2 24.27 17.34 -15.36
N TRP A 3 24.10 16.28 -14.57
CA TRP A 3 24.17 14.90 -15.05
C TRP A 3 22.83 14.46 -15.66
N ARG A 4 22.93 13.98 -16.90
CA ARG A 4 21.85 13.54 -17.78
C ARG A 4 21.28 12.19 -17.35
N ARG A 5 19.97 12.01 -17.59
CA ARG A 5 19.30 10.70 -17.61
C ARG A 5 19.70 9.91 -18.86
N PRO A 6 19.81 8.57 -18.81
CA PRO A 6 19.69 7.72 -19.98
C PRO A 6 18.25 7.23 -20.14
N GLY A 7 17.69 7.41 -21.34
CA GLY A 7 16.44 6.80 -21.80
C GLY A 7 16.66 5.34 -22.24
N GLY A 8 15.62 4.52 -22.07
CA GLY A 8 15.58 3.15 -22.59
C GLY A 8 15.14 3.12 -24.06
N PRO A 9 15.62 2.17 -24.86
CA PRO A 9 15.22 2.04 -26.26
C PRO A 9 13.94 1.21 -26.41
N ALA A 10 13.12 1.64 -27.37
CA ALA A 10 12.09 0.85 -28.00
C ALA A 10 12.69 -0.09 -29.05
N SER A 11 12.12 -1.27 -29.23
CA SER A 11 12.33 -2.10 -30.42
C SER A 11 11.05 -2.83 -30.79
N SER A 12 10.44 -2.36 -31.86
CA SER A 12 9.58 -3.10 -32.78
C SER A 12 10.40 -4.13 -33.56
N ASN A 13 9.82 -5.28 -33.90
CA ASN A 13 9.90 -5.82 -35.27
C ASN A 13 8.88 -6.93 -35.51
N ALA A 14 8.30 -6.83 -36.71
CA ALA A 14 7.37 -7.76 -37.32
C ALA A 14 8.08 -8.69 -38.30
N LEU A 15 7.29 -9.63 -38.85
CA LEU A 15 7.47 -10.45 -40.06
C LEU A 15 8.02 -11.87 -39.87
N GLY A 16 7.27 -12.82 -40.45
CA GLY A 16 7.68 -14.21 -40.63
C GLY A 16 6.53 -15.17 -40.95
N MET A 17 5.81 -14.95 -42.06
CA MET A 17 4.99 -15.97 -42.70
C MET A 17 5.89 -17.08 -43.27
N ALA A 18 5.56 -18.34 -43.03
CA ALA A 18 6.02 -19.47 -43.85
C ALA A 18 4.98 -20.60 -43.84
N ALA A 19 4.82 -21.24 -44.99
CA ALA A 19 3.72 -22.09 -45.42
C ALA A 19 3.89 -23.59 -45.08
N TRP A 20 2.79 -24.32 -45.30
CA TRP A 20 2.57 -25.78 -45.25
C TRP A 20 3.50 -26.57 -46.20
N PRO A 21 3.75 -27.88 -45.98
CA PRO A 21 2.84 -29.00 -46.35
C PRO A 21 2.77 -30.07 -45.22
N GLY A 22 1.92 -31.08 -45.16
CA GLY A 22 1.07 -31.81 -46.11
C GLY A 22 1.00 -33.27 -45.59
N ASP A 23 -0.21 -33.84 -45.62
CA ASP A 23 -0.57 -35.26 -45.66
C ASP A 23 0.10 -36.33 -44.77
N GLY A 24 -0.76 -37.11 -44.10
CA GLY A 24 -0.36 -38.39 -43.50
C GLY A 24 -1.41 -39.03 -42.58
N ARG A 25 -2.60 -39.37 -43.10
CA ARG A 25 -3.44 -40.42 -42.49
C ARG A 25 -2.80 -41.79 -42.74
N PRO A 26 -2.80 -42.69 -41.75
CA PRO A 26 -3.40 -44.01 -41.96
C PRO A 26 -4.35 -44.33 -40.79
N GLN A 27 -5.62 -44.63 -41.06
CA GLN A 27 -6.16 -45.96 -41.37
C GLN A 27 -6.03 -46.98 -40.23
N ALA A 28 -7.22 -47.45 -39.85
CA ALA A 28 -7.50 -48.42 -38.82
C ALA A 28 -7.17 -49.85 -39.24
N THR A 29 -6.76 -50.66 -38.26
CA THR A 29 -6.96 -52.12 -38.18
C THR A 29 -7.03 -52.40 -36.67
N GLY A 30 -8.12 -52.89 -36.08
CA GLY A 30 -8.69 -54.22 -36.30
C GLY A 30 -8.21 -55.16 -35.17
N TRP A 31 -8.99 -56.20 -34.84
CA TRP A 31 -8.80 -57.23 -33.78
C TRP A 31 -9.30 -56.77 -32.39
N GLY A 32 -10.45 -57.25 -31.88
CA GLY A 32 -10.87 -58.65 -31.71
C GLY A 32 -10.50 -59.04 -30.27
N GLY A 33 -11.40 -59.07 -29.29
CA GLY A 33 -12.57 -59.93 -29.19
C GLY A 33 -12.33 -60.88 -28.00
N ALA A 34 -13.08 -60.75 -26.91
CA ALA A 34 -13.33 -61.83 -25.95
C ALA A 34 -14.43 -61.43 -24.98
N GLN A 35 -15.60 -62.02 -25.20
CA GLN A 35 -16.72 -62.03 -24.26
C GLN A 35 -16.40 -63.00 -23.13
N GLY A 36 -16.61 -62.57 -21.88
CA GLY A 36 -16.65 -63.42 -20.71
C GLY A 36 -17.84 -63.01 -19.85
N ARG A 37 -18.95 -63.75 -20.01
CA ARG A 37 -20.20 -63.60 -19.26
C ARG A 37 -20.08 -64.49 -18.01
N VAL A 38 -20.19 -63.90 -16.82
CA VAL A 38 -20.46 -64.64 -15.58
C VAL A 38 -21.64 -63.95 -14.91
N GLU A 39 -22.78 -64.63 -14.93
CA GLU A 39 -23.91 -64.35 -14.05
C GLU A 39 -23.63 -65.10 -12.74
N ASP A 40 -23.62 -64.39 -11.61
CA ASP A 40 -24.21 -64.96 -10.40
C ASP A 40 -24.81 -63.86 -9.52
N SER A 41 -25.99 -64.23 -9.03
CA SER A 41 -26.97 -63.48 -8.28
C SER A 41 -26.67 -63.48 -6.78
N GLY A 42 -26.60 -62.29 -6.19
CA GLY A 42 -26.57 -62.13 -4.73
C GLY A 42 -27.09 -60.76 -4.33
N ARG A 43 -28.34 -60.70 -3.86
CA ARG A 43 -28.94 -59.48 -3.29
C ARG A 43 -28.11 -59.01 -2.08
N MET A 44 -27.42 -57.89 -2.24
CA MET A 44 -26.97 -57.05 -1.14
C MET A 44 -27.42 -55.61 -1.40
N LEU A 45 -28.04 -55.04 -0.37
CA LEU A 45 -28.75 -53.77 -0.34
C LEU A 45 -27.88 -52.62 -0.87
N PRO A 46 -28.42 -51.68 -1.67
CA PRO A 46 -27.61 -50.61 -2.24
C PRO A 46 -27.06 -49.70 -1.14
N ALA A 47 -25.73 -49.58 -1.09
CA ALA A 47 -25.04 -48.54 -0.36
C ALA A 47 -25.70 -47.19 -0.67
N SER A 48 -26.13 -46.50 0.39
CA SER A 48 -26.79 -45.19 0.33
C SER A 48 -25.83 -44.14 -0.23
N ARG A 49 -25.79 -44.06 -1.57
CA ARG A 49 -25.22 -42.92 -2.30
C ARG A 49 -25.89 -41.65 -1.79
N CYS A 50 -25.07 -40.68 -1.39
CA CYS A 50 -25.52 -39.33 -1.06
C CYS A 50 -26.35 -38.76 -2.23
N GLN A 51 -27.61 -38.40 -1.96
CA GLN A 51 -28.59 -37.89 -2.94
C GLN A 51 -28.09 -36.67 -3.74
N TRP A 52 -27.02 -36.00 -3.29
CA TRP A 52 -26.39 -34.87 -3.99
C TRP A 52 -25.50 -35.25 -5.17
N CYS A 53 -24.95 -36.46 -5.21
CA CYS A 53 -24.08 -36.90 -6.31
C CYS A 53 -24.88 -37.33 -7.56
N LEU A 54 -26.13 -37.76 -7.39
CA LEU A 54 -27.01 -38.20 -8.47
C LEU A 54 -27.59 -37.04 -9.30
N ALA A 55 -27.49 -35.79 -8.82
CA ALA A 55 -28.02 -34.60 -9.51
C ALA A 55 -27.03 -33.93 -10.48
N ARG A 56 -25.81 -34.48 -10.68
CA ARG A 56 -24.70 -33.84 -11.43
C ARG A 56 -24.62 -34.19 -12.93
N SER A 57 -25.60 -34.86 -13.53
CA SER A 57 -25.58 -35.14 -14.99
C SER A 57 -26.13 -34.01 -15.88
N GLY A 58 -26.40 -32.82 -15.33
CA GLY A 58 -26.74 -31.64 -16.13
C GLY A 58 -25.57 -30.67 -16.22
N SER A 59 -24.83 -30.71 -17.33
CA SER A 59 -23.81 -29.72 -17.68
C SER A 59 -24.41 -28.31 -17.70
N VAL A 60 -24.04 -27.46 -16.74
CA VAL A 60 -24.24 -26.02 -16.88
C VAL A 60 -23.02 -25.46 -17.61
N THR A 61 -23.08 -25.50 -18.93
CA THR A 61 -22.24 -24.66 -19.77
C THR A 61 -22.62 -23.21 -19.49
N THR A 62 -21.63 -22.43 -19.10
CA THR A 62 -21.75 -20.96 -18.97
C THR A 62 -21.31 -20.35 -20.29
N GLU A 63 -22.10 -20.59 -21.34
CA GLU A 63 -22.02 -19.83 -22.58
C GLU A 63 -23.42 -19.33 -22.93
N GLY A 64 -23.56 -18.02 -23.05
CA GLY A 64 -24.84 -17.34 -23.23
C GLY A 64 -25.40 -17.45 -24.65
N GLY A 65 -25.78 -18.65 -25.07
CA GLY A 65 -26.67 -18.88 -26.21
C GLY A 65 -28.14 -18.93 -25.75
N ASP A 66 -29.07 -18.42 -26.56
CA ASP A 66 -30.49 -18.67 -26.33
C ASP A 66 -30.76 -20.18 -26.52
N PRO A 67 -31.61 -20.81 -25.67
CA PRO A 67 -31.86 -22.25 -25.72
C PRO A 67 -32.45 -22.66 -27.06
N ASP A 68 -32.07 -23.85 -27.57
CA ASP A 68 -32.58 -24.40 -28.83
C ASP A 68 -34.12 -24.46 -28.80
N PRO A 69 -34.82 -23.78 -29.73
CA PRO A 69 -36.28 -23.81 -29.82
C PRO A 69 -36.87 -25.23 -29.88
N ALA A 70 -36.15 -26.20 -30.45
CA ALA A 70 -36.60 -27.60 -30.50
C ALA A 70 -36.61 -28.26 -29.12
N GLU A 71 -35.57 -28.06 -28.32
CA GLU A 71 -35.46 -28.60 -26.96
C GLU A 71 -36.53 -28.01 -26.03
N VAL A 72 -36.77 -26.70 -26.17
CA VAL A 72 -37.84 -26.02 -25.43
C VAL A 72 -39.20 -26.62 -25.81
N ARG A 73 -39.45 -26.90 -27.08
CA ARG A 73 -40.70 -27.50 -27.57
C ARG A 73 -40.95 -28.87 -26.94
N THR A 74 -39.98 -29.77 -27.02
CA THR A 74 -40.08 -31.13 -26.47
C THR A 74 -40.34 -31.11 -24.96
N ARG A 75 -39.69 -30.21 -24.22
CA ARG A 75 -39.96 -30.03 -22.79
C ARG A 75 -41.39 -29.56 -22.52
N LEU A 76 -41.87 -28.56 -23.27
CA LEU A 76 -43.23 -28.05 -23.09
C LEU A 76 -44.29 -29.10 -23.45
N GLU A 77 -44.06 -29.90 -24.49
CA GLU A 77 -44.96 -31.00 -24.88
C GLU A 77 -45.10 -32.04 -23.77
N ARG A 78 -44.00 -32.39 -23.09
CA ARG A 78 -44.02 -33.30 -21.92
C ARG A 78 -44.75 -32.73 -20.71
N GLU A 79 -44.72 -31.41 -20.54
CA GLU A 79 -45.35 -30.74 -19.40
C GLU A 79 -46.80 -30.30 -19.69
N PHE A 80 -47.22 -30.20 -20.94
CA PHE A 80 -48.53 -29.68 -21.31
C PHE A 80 -49.64 -30.68 -21.00
N VAL A 81 -50.70 -30.21 -20.32
CA VAL A 81 -51.86 -31.04 -20.00
C VAL A 81 -53.07 -30.62 -20.83
N ALA A 82 -53.42 -29.34 -20.83
CA ALA A 82 -54.58 -28.83 -21.56
C ALA A 82 -54.53 -27.31 -21.75
N ASN A 83 -55.12 -26.81 -22.83
CA ASN A 83 -55.43 -25.39 -22.98
C ASN A 83 -56.78 -25.11 -22.31
N ARG A 84 -56.80 -24.19 -21.34
CA ARG A 84 -58.02 -23.78 -20.63
C ARG A 84 -58.72 -22.60 -21.31
N SER A 85 -57.98 -21.79 -22.05
CA SER A 85 -58.53 -20.68 -22.83
C SER A 85 -59.24 -21.19 -24.08
N ASN A 86 -58.65 -22.16 -24.77
CA ASN A 86 -59.21 -22.80 -25.96
C ASN A 86 -59.18 -24.33 -25.83
N PRO A 87 -60.21 -24.94 -25.20
CA PRO A 87 -60.26 -26.39 -24.99
C PRO A 87 -60.17 -27.17 -26.30
N GLY A 88 -59.38 -28.26 -26.31
CA GLY A 88 -59.20 -29.14 -27.48
C GLY A 88 -58.03 -28.75 -28.40
N VAL A 89 -57.50 -27.52 -28.30
CA VAL A 89 -56.32 -27.11 -29.06
C VAL A 89 -55.06 -27.75 -28.48
N ARG A 90 -54.27 -28.44 -29.31
CA ARG A 90 -53.01 -29.07 -28.90
C ARG A 90 -51.88 -28.05 -28.91
N LEU A 91 -50.84 -28.28 -28.11
CA LEU A 91 -49.67 -27.39 -28.04
C LEU A 91 -48.97 -27.19 -29.39
N ALA A 92 -48.93 -28.22 -30.24
CA ALA A 92 -48.34 -28.15 -31.57
C ALA A 92 -49.05 -27.13 -32.49
N ASP A 93 -50.32 -26.87 -32.24
CA ASP A 93 -51.19 -26.02 -33.05
C ASP A 93 -51.27 -24.57 -32.50
N MET A 94 -50.64 -24.30 -31.34
CA MET A 94 -50.61 -22.97 -30.72
C MET A 94 -49.40 -22.14 -31.15
N ASN A 95 -49.58 -20.82 -31.23
CA ASN A 95 -48.46 -19.91 -31.45
C ASN A 95 -47.77 -19.61 -30.11
N TRP A 96 -46.44 -19.56 -30.13
CA TRP A 96 -45.64 -19.34 -28.92
C TRP A 96 -45.82 -17.94 -28.31
N SER A 97 -46.45 -16.98 -29.02
CA SER A 97 -46.89 -15.69 -28.45
C SER A 97 -48.13 -15.80 -27.58
N ASP A 98 -48.88 -16.89 -27.67
CA ASP A 98 -50.26 -16.89 -27.19
C ASP A 98 -50.32 -16.68 -25.67
N HIS A 99 -51.32 -15.90 -25.28
CA HIS A 99 -51.59 -15.60 -23.88
C HIS A 99 -52.54 -16.62 -23.24
N ASP A 100 -52.84 -17.70 -23.95
CA ASP A 100 -53.69 -18.79 -23.52
C ASP A 100 -53.24 -19.35 -22.17
N GLN A 101 -54.21 -19.52 -21.28
CA GLN A 101 -53.97 -20.18 -20.00
C GLN A 101 -53.93 -21.68 -20.22
N CYS A 102 -52.74 -22.25 -20.07
CA CYS A 102 -52.55 -23.68 -20.17
C CYS A 102 -52.35 -24.29 -18.77
N ARG A 103 -52.87 -25.50 -18.59
CA ARG A 103 -52.56 -26.36 -17.45
C ARG A 103 -51.32 -27.18 -17.80
N TRP A 104 -50.38 -27.20 -16.87
CA TRP A 104 -49.09 -27.87 -16.99
C TRP A 104 -48.90 -28.85 -15.84
N ARG A 105 -48.18 -29.94 -16.07
CA ARG A 105 -47.76 -30.93 -15.07
C ARG A 105 -46.24 -30.97 -15.02
N CYS A 106 -45.69 -31.03 -13.81
CA CYS A 106 -44.24 -30.96 -13.62
C CYS A 106 -43.56 -32.22 -14.19
N SER A 107 -42.54 -32.01 -15.02
CA SER A 107 -41.73 -33.08 -15.61
C SER A 107 -40.59 -33.56 -14.69
N ASN A 108 -40.36 -32.91 -13.55
CA ASN A 108 -39.37 -33.36 -12.56
C ASN A 108 -39.85 -34.63 -11.86
N GLU A 109 -38.99 -35.63 -11.79
CA GLU A 109 -39.22 -36.88 -11.08
C GLU A 109 -39.64 -36.62 -9.62
N GLY A 110 -40.70 -37.29 -9.18
CA GLY A 110 -41.23 -37.16 -7.81
C GLY A 110 -42.00 -35.86 -7.48
N CYS A 111 -42.22 -34.95 -8.44
CA CYS A 111 -43.02 -33.74 -8.18
C CYS A 111 -44.51 -33.91 -8.52
N GLY A 112 -44.84 -34.25 -9.77
CA GLY A 112 -46.22 -34.46 -10.24
C GLY A 112 -47.17 -33.25 -10.15
N HIS A 113 -46.72 -32.09 -9.67
CA HIS A 113 -47.57 -30.93 -9.42
C HIS A 113 -48.16 -30.36 -10.72
N GLU A 114 -49.47 -30.12 -10.72
CA GLU A 114 -50.15 -29.41 -11.81
C GLU A 114 -50.41 -27.95 -11.47
N TRP A 115 -50.17 -27.05 -12.42
CA TRP A 115 -50.42 -25.61 -12.27
C TRP A 115 -50.92 -24.97 -13.56
N THR A 116 -51.60 -23.83 -13.45
CA THR A 116 -52.06 -23.05 -14.60
C THR A 116 -51.17 -21.82 -14.78
N THR A 117 -50.70 -21.57 -16.02
CA THR A 117 -50.01 -20.32 -16.38
C THR A 117 -50.13 -20.05 -17.89
N ARG A 118 -49.76 -18.85 -18.34
CA ARG A 118 -49.85 -18.46 -19.76
C ARG A 118 -48.75 -19.13 -20.60
N LEU A 119 -49.09 -19.55 -21.83
CA LEU A 119 -48.13 -20.17 -22.77
C LEU A 119 -46.90 -19.28 -23.00
N VAL A 120 -47.09 -17.99 -23.26
CA VAL A 120 -46.00 -17.02 -23.47
C VAL A 120 -44.94 -16.98 -22.34
N PHE A 121 -45.31 -17.28 -21.09
CA PHE A 121 -44.35 -17.30 -19.96
C PHE A 121 -43.47 -18.55 -19.92
N ARG A 122 -43.85 -19.57 -20.69
CA ARG A 122 -43.19 -20.87 -20.80
C ARG A 122 -42.38 -21.01 -22.09
N SER A 123 -42.79 -20.34 -23.17
CA SER A 123 -42.25 -20.46 -24.53
C SER A 123 -41.21 -19.39 -24.90
N ARG A 124 -41.41 -18.12 -24.54
CA ARG A 124 -40.60 -16.98 -25.06
C ARG A 124 -39.67 -16.29 -24.06
N ARG A 125 -39.73 -16.63 -22.77
CA ARG A 125 -38.83 -16.00 -21.78
C ARG A 125 -37.44 -16.64 -21.83
N ARG A 126 -36.39 -15.81 -21.80
CA ARG A 126 -35.00 -16.26 -21.53
C ARG A 126 -34.87 -17.14 -20.29
N ARG A 127 -35.76 -16.94 -19.30
CA ARG A 127 -35.95 -17.82 -18.15
C ARG A 127 -37.45 -18.15 -17.99
N PRO A 128 -37.91 -19.27 -18.57
CA PRO A 128 -39.33 -19.64 -18.52
C PRO A 128 -39.78 -19.99 -17.10
N THR A 129 -41.04 -19.72 -16.78
CA THR A 129 -41.58 -19.99 -15.45
C THR A 129 -41.67 -21.50 -15.21
N GLY A 130 -41.09 -21.98 -14.10
CA GLY A 130 -41.09 -23.39 -13.73
C GLY A 130 -42.26 -23.77 -12.82
N CYS A 131 -42.27 -25.04 -12.39
CA CYS A 131 -43.23 -25.54 -11.39
C CYS A 131 -43.14 -24.74 -10.08
N PRO A 132 -44.24 -24.11 -9.60
CA PRO A 132 -44.23 -23.32 -8.37
C PRO A 132 -43.98 -24.16 -7.12
N ALA A 133 -44.45 -25.42 -7.07
CA ALA A 133 -44.17 -26.33 -5.96
C ALA A 133 -42.68 -26.69 -5.87
N CYS A 134 -42.01 -26.99 -6.98
CA CYS A 134 -40.56 -27.20 -7.01
C CYS A 134 -39.79 -25.93 -6.59
N SER A 135 -40.28 -24.75 -6.97
CA SER A 135 -39.71 -23.49 -6.51
C SER A 135 -39.81 -23.33 -4.99
N ARG A 136 -40.98 -23.62 -4.40
CA ARG A 136 -41.19 -23.56 -2.95
C ARG A 136 -40.34 -24.58 -2.19
N ARG A 137 -40.23 -25.82 -2.67
CA ARG A 137 -39.36 -26.84 -2.04
C ARG A 137 -37.90 -26.40 -1.99
N ARG A 138 -37.37 -25.82 -3.08
CA ARG A 138 -36.01 -25.26 -3.14
C ARG A 138 -35.81 -24.04 -2.23
N ASN A 139 -36.88 -23.32 -1.90
CA ASN A 139 -36.86 -22.12 -1.07
C ASN A 139 -37.42 -22.34 0.35
N ARG A 140 -37.64 -23.60 0.77
CA ARG A 140 -38.13 -23.90 2.13
C ARG A 140 -37.07 -23.48 3.15
N ALA A 141 -37.51 -23.03 4.33
CA ALA A 141 -36.65 -22.89 5.49
C ALA A 141 -35.90 -24.21 5.78
N PRO A 142 -34.63 -24.16 6.23
CA PRO A 142 -33.89 -25.35 6.63
C PRO A 142 -34.61 -26.07 7.78
N GLY A 143 -34.58 -27.41 7.76
CA GLY A 143 -34.82 -28.20 8.97
C GLY A 143 -33.59 -28.23 9.88
N PRO A 144 -33.68 -28.85 11.07
CA PRO A 144 -32.54 -29.06 11.95
C PRO A 144 -31.39 -29.78 11.21
N GLY A 145 -30.16 -29.26 11.34
CA GLY A 145 -28.97 -29.78 10.66
C GLY A 145 -28.84 -29.40 9.18
N GLU A 146 -29.72 -28.55 8.64
CA GLU A 146 -29.68 -28.15 7.22
C GLU A 146 -29.27 -26.69 6.99
N SER A 147 -29.07 -25.91 8.06
CA SER A 147 -28.67 -24.50 7.98
C SER A 147 -27.18 -24.33 7.64
N LEU A 148 -26.81 -23.14 7.15
CA LEU A 148 -25.43 -22.80 6.85
C LEU A 148 -24.58 -22.81 8.12
N THR A 149 -25.13 -22.37 9.25
CA THR A 149 -24.44 -22.38 10.55
C THR A 149 -24.09 -23.79 11.01
N GLU A 150 -25.01 -24.73 10.89
CA GLU A 150 -24.81 -26.11 11.33
C GLU A 150 -23.88 -26.88 10.38
N LEU A 151 -24.06 -26.71 9.06
CA LEU A 151 -23.30 -27.45 8.06
C LEU A 151 -21.94 -26.84 7.73
N ASN A 152 -21.77 -25.54 7.94
CA ASN A 152 -20.51 -24.84 7.63
C ASN A 152 -20.31 -23.63 8.56
N PRO A 153 -20.01 -23.88 9.85
CA PRO A 153 -19.89 -22.82 10.86
C PRO A 153 -18.78 -21.80 10.52
N ASP A 154 -17.69 -22.23 9.88
CA ASP A 154 -16.62 -21.30 9.49
C ASP A 154 -16.99 -20.42 8.31
N LEU A 155 -17.81 -20.91 7.38
CA LEU A 155 -18.37 -20.07 6.34
C LEU A 155 -19.42 -19.11 6.91
N ALA A 156 -20.25 -19.57 7.85
CA ALA A 156 -21.22 -18.73 8.54
C ALA A 156 -20.56 -17.54 9.25
N LYS A 157 -19.38 -17.71 9.86
CA LYS A 157 -18.58 -16.61 10.46
C LYS A 157 -18.16 -15.53 9.45
N GLN A 158 -18.11 -15.85 8.16
CA GLN A 158 -17.74 -14.89 7.10
C GLN A 158 -18.94 -14.10 6.59
N PHE A 159 -20.16 -14.49 6.96
CA PHE A 159 -21.37 -13.81 6.50
C PHE A 159 -21.50 -12.43 7.17
N ARG A 160 -21.81 -11.40 6.37
CA ARG A 160 -22.07 -10.04 6.89
C ARG A 160 -23.54 -9.68 6.79
N ARG A 161 -24.11 -9.78 5.59
CA ARG A 161 -25.54 -9.56 5.35
C ARG A 161 -26.01 -10.22 4.07
N ASN A 162 -27.30 -10.52 4.01
CA ASN A 162 -27.95 -10.98 2.79
C ASN A 162 -28.46 -9.75 2.00
N LEU A 163 -28.02 -9.62 0.75
CA LEU A 163 -28.37 -8.50 -0.13
C LEU A 163 -29.66 -8.79 -0.90
N THR A 164 -30.00 -10.07 -1.09
CA THR A 164 -31.23 -10.48 -1.80
C THR A 164 -32.44 -10.55 -0.87
N ARG A 165 -32.25 -11.04 0.35
CA ARG A 165 -33.29 -11.24 1.38
C ARG A 165 -32.74 -10.83 2.76
N PRO A 166 -32.80 -9.54 3.12
CA PRO A 166 -32.17 -9.01 4.33
C PRO A 166 -32.63 -9.66 5.64
N ASP A 167 -33.80 -10.30 5.64
CA ASP A 167 -34.39 -11.03 6.76
C ASP A 167 -33.74 -12.39 7.05
N ARG A 168 -32.88 -12.90 6.16
CA ARG A 168 -32.27 -14.23 6.29
C ARG A 168 -30.79 -14.18 6.66
N GLY A 169 -30.46 -14.69 7.85
CA GLY A 169 -29.09 -14.95 8.30
C GLY A 169 -28.62 -16.40 8.10
N PRO A 170 -27.37 -16.73 8.49
CA PRO A 170 -26.77 -18.05 8.32
C PRO A 170 -27.59 -19.21 8.89
N GLU A 171 -28.31 -18.98 9.99
CA GLU A 171 -29.22 -19.93 10.65
C GLU A 171 -30.46 -20.27 9.83
N THR A 172 -30.85 -19.41 8.89
CA THR A 172 -32.01 -19.65 8.00
C THR A 172 -31.62 -19.88 6.55
N LEU A 173 -30.33 -19.75 6.22
CA LEU A 173 -29.79 -20.00 4.89
C LEU A 173 -29.43 -21.48 4.71
N ARG A 174 -29.77 -22.04 3.54
CA ARG A 174 -29.30 -23.37 3.11
C ARG A 174 -28.02 -23.22 2.29
N THR A 175 -27.14 -24.21 2.37
CA THR A 175 -25.85 -24.27 1.63
C THR A 175 -25.96 -24.06 0.12
N GLN A 176 -27.13 -24.31 -0.48
CA GLN A 176 -27.35 -24.25 -1.93
C GLN A 176 -28.23 -23.07 -2.35
N SER A 177 -28.43 -22.12 -1.44
CA SER A 177 -29.14 -20.88 -1.72
C SER A 177 -28.42 -20.07 -2.80
N HIS A 178 -29.19 -19.46 -3.70
CA HIS A 178 -28.68 -18.48 -4.67
C HIS A 178 -28.80 -17.05 -4.15
N ASP A 179 -29.17 -16.85 -2.89
CA ASP A 179 -29.15 -15.54 -2.24
C ASP A 179 -27.75 -14.94 -2.35
N LEU A 180 -27.66 -13.73 -2.89
CA LEU A 180 -26.45 -12.93 -2.94
C LEU A 180 -26.22 -12.32 -1.56
N CYS A 181 -25.04 -12.56 -1.00
CA CYS A 181 -24.67 -12.06 0.32
C CYS A 181 -23.33 -11.31 0.23
N GLU A 182 -23.16 -10.35 1.14
CA GLU A 182 -21.87 -9.73 1.42
C GLU A 182 -21.11 -10.63 2.40
N TRP A 183 -19.86 -10.97 2.05
CA TRP A 183 -18.96 -11.81 2.83
C TRP A 183 -17.74 -11.02 3.23
N GLU A 184 -17.16 -11.37 4.36
CA GLU A 184 -15.89 -10.85 4.85
C GLU A 184 -14.99 -12.01 5.28
N CYS A 185 -13.79 -12.08 4.69
CA CYS A 185 -12.79 -13.07 5.10
C CYS A 185 -12.05 -12.57 6.34
N ARG A 186 -11.29 -13.46 6.99
CA ARG A 186 -10.45 -13.11 8.14
C ARG A 186 -9.42 -12.00 7.86
N GLN A 187 -9.07 -11.76 6.59
CA GLN A 187 -8.18 -10.66 6.19
C GLN A 187 -8.90 -9.30 6.09
N GLY A 188 -10.21 -9.25 6.32
CA GLY A 188 -11.04 -8.03 6.19
C GLY A 188 -11.44 -7.70 4.75
N HIS A 189 -11.09 -8.53 3.76
CA HIS A 189 -11.60 -8.33 2.40
C HIS A 189 -13.10 -8.60 2.37
N LYS A 190 -13.85 -7.65 1.82
CA LYS A 190 -15.29 -7.75 1.60
C LYS A 190 -15.58 -8.05 0.15
N TRP A 191 -16.51 -8.96 -0.13
CA TRP A 191 -16.96 -9.26 -1.50
C TRP A 191 -18.36 -9.83 -1.51
N GLU A 192 -19.02 -9.72 -2.66
CA GLU A 192 -20.34 -10.29 -2.88
C GLU A 192 -20.22 -11.68 -3.53
N ALA A 193 -20.97 -12.64 -3.02
CA ALA A 193 -21.08 -13.98 -3.61
C ALA A 193 -22.39 -14.65 -3.18
N THR A 194 -22.89 -15.57 -4.00
CA THR A 194 -24.02 -16.42 -3.60
C THR A 194 -23.58 -17.46 -2.56
N VAL A 195 -24.50 -17.85 -1.66
CA VAL A 195 -24.23 -18.91 -0.66
C VAL A 195 -23.75 -20.20 -1.34
N SER A 196 -24.44 -20.64 -2.41
CA SER A 196 -24.06 -21.81 -3.20
C SER A 196 -22.61 -21.76 -3.72
N ASN A 197 -22.16 -20.62 -4.23
CA ASN A 197 -20.78 -20.47 -4.70
C ASN A 197 -19.78 -20.60 -3.56
N ARG A 198 -20.10 -20.02 -2.39
CA ARG A 198 -19.23 -20.11 -1.21
C ARG A 198 -19.16 -21.51 -0.65
N THR A 199 -20.29 -22.21 -0.53
CA THR A 199 -20.33 -23.60 -0.07
C THR A 199 -19.62 -24.55 -1.04
N ASN A 200 -19.66 -24.28 -2.34
CA ASN A 200 -18.87 -25.00 -3.34
C ASN A 200 -17.36 -24.65 -3.34
N GLY A 201 -16.87 -23.97 -2.30
CA GLY A 201 -15.45 -23.71 -2.09
C GLY A 201 -14.89 -22.45 -2.75
N ARG A 202 -15.69 -21.63 -3.44
CA ARG A 202 -15.19 -20.38 -4.05
C ARG A 202 -14.93 -19.32 -2.98
N GLY A 203 -13.68 -19.25 -2.52
CA GLY A 203 -13.19 -18.34 -1.47
C GLY A 203 -13.11 -16.86 -1.86
N CYS A 204 -12.52 -16.07 -0.96
CA CYS A 204 -12.14 -14.69 -1.26
C CYS A 204 -11.13 -14.69 -2.41
N ARG A 205 -11.43 -14.02 -3.53
CA ARG A 205 -10.52 -13.94 -4.71
C ARG A 205 -9.14 -13.36 -4.38
N ARG A 206 -9.09 -12.49 -3.38
CA ARG A 206 -7.84 -11.87 -2.91
C ARG A 206 -7.04 -12.82 -2.00
N CYS A 207 -7.70 -13.74 -1.31
CA CYS A 207 -7.02 -14.78 -0.52
C CYS A 207 -6.75 -16.06 -1.32
N SER A 208 -7.50 -16.36 -2.40
CA SER A 208 -7.31 -17.58 -3.19
C SER A 208 -6.12 -17.53 -4.16
N GLY A 209 -5.43 -16.39 -4.29
CA GLY A 209 -4.24 -16.22 -5.14
C GLY A 209 -2.91 -16.69 -4.52
N HIS A 210 -2.95 -17.44 -3.41
CA HIS A 210 -1.76 -17.81 -2.64
C HIS A 210 -1.13 -19.15 -3.06
N GLY A 211 -1.69 -19.86 -4.04
CA GLY A 211 -1.18 -21.16 -4.51
C GLY A 211 -1.54 -22.32 -3.59
N ARG A 212 -2.62 -22.20 -2.80
CA ARG A 212 -3.05 -23.19 -1.80
C ARG A 212 -4.53 -23.44 -1.94
N SER A 213 -4.92 -24.64 -2.35
CA SER A 213 -6.32 -25.02 -2.52
C SER A 213 -6.86 -25.79 -1.32
N LEU A 214 -8.13 -25.59 -0.96
CA LEU A 214 -8.80 -26.45 0.04
C LEU A 214 -8.73 -27.92 -0.36
N PHE A 215 -8.68 -28.20 -1.66
CA PHE A 215 -8.56 -29.53 -2.20
C PHE A 215 -7.26 -30.21 -1.77
N GLU A 216 -6.10 -29.54 -1.91
CA GLU A 216 -4.81 -30.05 -1.43
C GLU A 216 -4.85 -30.36 0.08
N TYR A 217 -5.39 -29.46 0.90
CA TYR A 217 -5.53 -29.69 2.35
C TYR A 217 -6.39 -30.92 2.67
N LYS A 218 -7.48 -31.13 1.92
CA LYS A 218 -8.35 -32.28 2.11
C LYS A 218 -7.64 -33.58 1.74
N VAL A 219 -6.92 -33.61 0.62
CA VAL A 219 -6.10 -34.77 0.24
C VAL A 219 -5.03 -35.02 1.30
N ALA A 220 -4.33 -33.97 1.75
CA ALA A 220 -3.28 -34.06 2.76
C ALA A 220 -3.77 -34.69 4.06
N MET A 221 -4.91 -34.23 4.59
CA MET A 221 -5.45 -34.75 5.85
C MET A 221 -5.97 -36.18 5.73
N LEU A 222 -6.54 -36.56 4.58
CA LEU A 222 -6.90 -37.96 4.34
C LEU A 222 -5.67 -38.86 4.26
N VAL A 223 -4.63 -38.44 3.53
CA VAL A 223 -3.36 -39.16 3.44
C VAL A 223 -2.71 -39.29 4.81
N GLN A 224 -2.66 -38.21 5.59
CA GLN A 224 -2.09 -38.23 6.94
C GLN A 224 -2.88 -39.14 7.88
N ALA A 225 -4.22 -39.09 7.86
CA ALA A 225 -5.05 -39.96 8.68
C ALA A 225 -4.90 -41.45 8.31
N ALA A 226 -4.82 -41.77 7.01
CA ALA A 226 -4.71 -43.15 6.54
C ALA A 226 -3.31 -43.75 6.72
N SER A 227 -2.25 -42.95 6.60
CA SER A 227 -0.86 -43.44 6.60
C SER A 227 -0.08 -43.15 7.89
N GLY A 228 -0.53 -42.18 8.70
CA GLY A 228 0.23 -41.65 9.83
C GLY A 228 1.44 -40.80 9.46
N ILE A 229 1.69 -40.57 8.16
CA ILE A 229 2.80 -39.76 7.64
C ILE A 229 2.45 -38.29 7.79
N GLY A 230 3.39 -37.47 8.28
CA GLY A 230 3.23 -36.03 8.29
C GLY A 230 3.22 -35.45 6.88
N VAL A 231 2.13 -34.78 6.50
CA VAL A 231 1.97 -34.18 5.17
C VAL A 231 2.04 -32.66 5.27
N GLU A 232 2.96 -32.06 4.51
CA GLU A 232 3.05 -30.61 4.32
C GLU A 232 2.41 -30.21 2.99
N VAL A 233 1.58 -29.16 3.00
CA VAL A 233 0.91 -28.62 1.81
C VAL A 233 1.66 -27.40 1.27
N ASP A 234 1.73 -27.23 -0.05
CA ASP A 234 2.46 -26.12 -0.71
C ASP A 234 3.92 -26.08 -0.28
N HIS A 235 4.59 -27.23 -0.30
CA HIS A 235 6.00 -27.35 0.05
C HIS A 235 6.87 -26.64 -1.00
N ARG A 236 7.67 -25.67 -0.57
CA ARG A 236 8.42 -24.79 -1.47
C ARG A 236 9.90 -25.10 -1.46
N LEU A 237 10.47 -25.27 -2.65
CA LEU A 237 11.89 -25.51 -2.85
C LEU A 237 12.45 -24.59 -3.93
N ARG A 238 13.65 -24.08 -3.70
CA ARG A 238 14.43 -23.39 -4.74
C ARG A 238 15.27 -24.40 -5.50
N LEU A 239 14.82 -24.78 -6.70
CA LEU A 239 15.56 -25.67 -7.58
C LEU A 239 16.65 -24.89 -8.35
N PRO A 240 17.79 -25.53 -8.71
CA PRO A 240 18.83 -24.89 -9.50
C PRO A 240 18.30 -24.27 -10.80
N GLY A 241 18.62 -23.00 -11.05
CA GLY A 241 18.20 -22.28 -12.26
C GLY A 241 16.72 -21.93 -12.32
N ARG A 242 15.97 -22.13 -11.22
CA ARG A 242 14.53 -21.81 -11.15
C ARG A 242 14.24 -20.84 -10.01
N SER A 243 13.07 -20.21 -10.10
CA SER A 243 12.46 -19.55 -8.95
C SER A 243 12.10 -20.58 -7.88
N GLU A 244 11.50 -20.13 -6.79
CA GLU A 244 10.92 -21.04 -5.81
C GLU A 244 9.72 -21.79 -6.43
N ASP A 245 9.86 -23.10 -6.62
CA ASP A 245 8.81 -24.00 -7.10
C ASP A 245 8.00 -24.51 -5.89
N ALA A 246 6.68 -24.62 -6.05
CA ALA A 246 5.77 -25.17 -5.06
C ALA A 246 5.33 -26.58 -5.47
N PHE A 247 5.33 -27.52 -4.53
CA PHE A 247 4.81 -28.88 -4.66
C PHE A 247 3.56 -29.02 -3.80
N ASP A 248 2.55 -29.71 -4.32
CA ASP A 248 1.23 -29.74 -3.68
C ASP A 248 1.28 -30.41 -2.32
N LEU A 249 1.96 -31.57 -2.23
CA LEU A 249 2.19 -32.28 -0.97
C LEU A 249 3.66 -32.68 -0.81
N PHE A 250 4.15 -32.66 0.43
CA PHE A 250 5.41 -33.27 0.84
C PHE A 250 5.16 -34.25 1.99
N LEU A 251 5.43 -35.53 1.74
CA LEU A 251 5.29 -36.62 2.71
C LEU A 251 6.62 -36.77 3.44
N LYS A 252 6.69 -36.30 4.69
CA LYS A 252 7.95 -36.05 5.41
C LYS A 252 8.77 -37.31 5.65
N GLU A 253 8.14 -38.35 6.18
CA GLU A 253 8.77 -39.63 6.52
C GLU A 253 9.23 -40.37 5.27
N LEU A 254 8.60 -40.10 4.13
CA LEU A 254 9.01 -40.63 2.84
C LEU A 254 9.99 -39.75 2.10
N ASP A 255 10.27 -38.52 2.55
CA ASP A 255 10.89 -37.43 1.78
C ASP A 255 10.48 -37.49 0.28
N LEU A 256 9.16 -37.43 0.07
CA LEU A 256 8.52 -37.60 -1.22
C LEU A 256 7.66 -36.38 -1.56
N LEU A 257 7.95 -35.77 -2.71
CA LEU A 257 7.14 -34.70 -3.28
C LEU A 257 6.01 -35.31 -4.13
N ILE A 258 4.82 -34.75 -4.02
CA ILE A 258 3.66 -35.09 -4.84
C ILE A 258 3.10 -33.82 -5.49
N ASP A 259 2.89 -33.88 -6.81
CA ASP A 259 2.02 -32.91 -7.51
C ASP A 259 0.66 -33.57 -7.81
N LEU A 260 -0.42 -32.81 -7.59
CA LEU A 260 -1.80 -33.15 -7.88
C LEU A 260 -2.24 -32.36 -9.13
N ASP A 261 -2.47 -33.04 -10.25
CA ASP A 261 -2.71 -32.40 -11.56
C ASP A 261 -4.17 -32.52 -12.02
N PRO A 262 -5.11 -31.71 -11.52
CA PRO A 262 -6.49 -31.75 -11.98
C PRO A 262 -6.60 -31.17 -13.40
N ALA A 263 -7.53 -31.69 -14.21
CA ALA A 263 -7.57 -31.41 -15.65
C ALA A 263 -7.79 -29.94 -15.99
N TRP A 264 -8.50 -29.18 -15.14
CA TRP A 264 -8.79 -27.77 -15.38
C TRP A 264 -7.54 -26.86 -15.32
N THR A 265 -6.44 -27.28 -14.68
CA THR A 265 -5.14 -26.56 -14.70
C THR A 265 -4.09 -27.21 -15.61
N HIS A 266 -4.26 -28.49 -15.98
CA HIS A 266 -3.24 -29.28 -16.69
C HIS A 266 -3.62 -29.79 -18.09
N SER A 267 -4.79 -29.41 -18.64
CA SER A 267 -5.26 -29.88 -19.95
C SER A 267 -4.62 -29.22 -21.18
N GLY A 268 -3.97 -28.07 -21.02
CA GLY A 268 -3.36 -27.32 -22.13
C GLY A 268 -1.92 -27.73 -22.47
N GLN A 269 -1.48 -27.46 -23.69
CA GLN A 269 -0.09 -27.71 -24.15
C GLN A 269 0.95 -26.93 -23.32
N ASP A 270 0.66 -25.68 -22.94
CA ASP A 270 1.54 -24.87 -22.08
C ASP A 270 1.69 -25.46 -20.68
N SER A 271 0.63 -26.08 -20.14
CA SER A 271 0.70 -26.78 -18.86
C SER A 271 1.55 -28.03 -18.96
N LEU A 272 1.42 -28.80 -20.04
CA LEU A 272 2.27 -29.97 -20.29
C LEU A 272 3.76 -29.60 -20.34
N ALA A 273 4.11 -28.52 -21.04
CA ALA A 273 5.49 -28.02 -21.11
C ALA A 273 6.02 -27.58 -19.73
N ARG A 274 5.20 -26.86 -18.95
CA ARG A 274 5.58 -26.42 -17.58
C ARG A 274 5.75 -27.60 -16.62
N ASP A 275 4.83 -28.55 -16.64
CA ASP A 275 4.88 -29.77 -15.82
C ASP A 275 6.13 -30.59 -16.14
N THR A 276 6.43 -30.74 -17.44
CA THR A 276 7.64 -31.42 -17.92
C THR A 276 8.90 -30.72 -17.40
N ALA A 277 8.99 -29.39 -17.55
CA ALA A 277 10.15 -28.63 -17.11
C ALA A 277 10.35 -28.67 -15.57
N LYS A 278 9.28 -28.53 -14.79
CA LYS A 278 9.33 -28.64 -13.31
C LYS A 278 9.76 -30.04 -12.87
N THR A 279 9.18 -31.07 -13.50
CA THR A 279 9.49 -32.47 -13.18
C THR A 279 10.95 -32.79 -13.49
N GLN A 280 11.44 -32.43 -14.67
CA GLN A 280 12.82 -32.68 -15.08
C GLN A 280 13.82 -31.98 -14.14
N ALA A 281 13.54 -30.74 -13.74
CA ALA A 281 14.39 -30.00 -12.82
C ALA A 281 14.43 -30.64 -11.42
N THR A 282 13.27 -31.10 -10.92
CA THR A 282 13.16 -31.78 -9.63
C THR A 282 13.98 -33.07 -9.60
N LEU A 283 13.86 -33.90 -10.64
CA LEU A 283 14.62 -35.15 -10.77
C LEU A 283 16.11 -34.89 -10.94
N SER A 284 16.50 -33.88 -11.73
CA SER A 284 17.90 -33.48 -11.92
C SER A 284 18.55 -32.96 -10.62
N ALA A 285 17.75 -32.41 -9.71
CA ALA A 285 18.17 -32.02 -8.37
C ALA A 285 18.21 -33.19 -7.37
N GLY A 286 17.98 -34.43 -7.82
CA GLY A 286 18.03 -35.64 -6.98
C GLY A 286 16.85 -35.78 -6.01
N ARG A 287 15.76 -35.04 -6.19
CA ARG A 287 14.56 -35.14 -5.35
C ARG A 287 13.61 -36.20 -5.87
N ARG A 288 12.91 -36.88 -4.95
CA ARG A 288 11.87 -37.85 -5.28
C ARG A 288 10.54 -37.13 -5.51
N LEU A 289 9.97 -37.33 -6.69
CA LEU A 289 8.71 -36.71 -7.12
C LEU A 289 7.82 -37.75 -7.79
N GLU A 290 6.54 -37.74 -7.45
CA GLU A 290 5.48 -38.47 -8.16
C GLU A 290 4.37 -37.49 -8.55
N ARG A 291 3.65 -37.79 -9.63
CA ARG A 291 2.51 -36.98 -10.07
C ARG A 291 1.24 -37.80 -10.11
N ILE A 292 0.22 -37.33 -9.40
CA ILE A 292 -1.14 -37.85 -9.48
C ILE A 292 -1.85 -37.00 -10.54
N ARG A 293 -2.35 -37.63 -11.61
CA ARG A 293 -2.99 -36.93 -12.73
C ARG A 293 -4.44 -37.33 -12.84
N GLU A 294 -5.33 -36.38 -13.14
CA GLU A 294 -6.72 -36.71 -13.45
C GLU A 294 -6.77 -37.64 -14.68
N ARG A 295 -7.61 -38.68 -14.60
CA ARG A 295 -7.82 -39.62 -15.71
C ARG A 295 -8.14 -38.88 -17.00
N GLY A 296 -7.35 -39.16 -18.06
CA GLY A 296 -7.51 -38.57 -19.38
C GLY A 296 -6.50 -37.45 -19.71
N LEU A 297 -5.65 -37.04 -18.76
CA LEU A 297 -4.55 -36.13 -19.05
C LEU A 297 -3.38 -36.84 -19.77
N PRO A 298 -2.67 -36.15 -20.69
CA PRO A 298 -1.50 -36.70 -21.34
C PRO A 298 -0.37 -36.98 -20.34
N SER A 299 0.37 -38.07 -20.57
CA SER A 299 1.59 -38.40 -19.85
C SER A 299 2.71 -37.40 -20.16
N LEU A 300 3.63 -37.20 -19.20
CA LEU A 300 4.79 -36.36 -19.43
C LEU A 300 5.85 -37.13 -20.25
N PRO A 301 6.54 -36.48 -21.22
CA PRO A 301 7.57 -37.11 -22.03
C PRO A 301 8.89 -37.25 -21.26
N ILE A 302 8.87 -37.84 -20.06
CA ILE A 302 10.03 -38.03 -19.18
C ILE A 302 10.17 -39.51 -18.85
N SER A 303 11.29 -40.11 -19.23
CA SER A 303 11.62 -41.48 -18.84
C SER A 303 11.84 -41.56 -17.32
N ARG A 304 11.21 -42.55 -16.66
CA ARG A 304 11.33 -42.89 -15.21
C ARG A 304 10.39 -42.17 -14.23
N ILE A 305 9.38 -41.43 -14.68
CA ILE A 305 8.30 -41.00 -13.76
C ILE A 305 7.09 -41.95 -13.85
N ALA A 306 6.54 -42.33 -12.69
CA ALA A 306 5.28 -43.05 -12.64
C ALA A 306 4.13 -42.04 -12.61
N HIS A 307 3.15 -42.23 -13.49
CA HIS A 307 1.89 -41.51 -13.46
C HIS A 307 0.86 -42.37 -12.74
N TYR A 308 0.15 -41.77 -11.80
CA TYR A 308 -0.97 -42.43 -11.12
C TYR A 308 -2.23 -41.66 -11.45
N GLU A 309 -3.29 -42.38 -11.79
CA GLU A 309 -4.56 -41.77 -12.16
C GLU A 309 -5.46 -41.60 -10.95
N ALA A 310 -5.99 -40.40 -10.77
CA ALA A 310 -7.14 -40.16 -9.91
C ALA A 310 -8.44 -40.17 -10.74
N GLY A 311 -9.56 -40.42 -10.06
CA GLY A 311 -10.90 -40.32 -10.66
C GLY A 311 -11.18 -38.93 -11.27
N PRO A 312 -12.17 -38.82 -12.18
CA PRO A 312 -12.48 -37.55 -12.82
C PRO A 312 -12.95 -36.49 -11.81
N GLY A 313 -12.49 -35.26 -11.96
CA GLY A 313 -12.77 -34.14 -11.06
C GLY A 313 -11.86 -34.07 -9.83
N VAL A 314 -12.33 -33.33 -8.82
CA VAL A 314 -11.56 -32.94 -7.62
C VAL A 314 -12.15 -33.56 -6.34
N ASP A 315 -12.50 -34.84 -6.37
CA ASP A 315 -12.91 -35.57 -5.17
C ASP A 315 -11.67 -35.91 -4.31
N PRO A 316 -11.51 -35.34 -3.10
CA PRO A 316 -10.32 -35.58 -2.30
C PRO A 316 -10.08 -37.06 -1.95
N ALA A 317 -11.14 -37.88 -1.83
CA ALA A 317 -11.01 -39.28 -1.46
C ALA A 317 -10.34 -40.11 -2.58
N ASP A 318 -10.77 -39.92 -3.83
CA ASP A 318 -10.19 -40.59 -5.00
C ASP A 318 -8.70 -40.25 -5.16
N TRP A 319 -8.35 -38.99 -4.91
CA TRP A 319 -6.98 -38.51 -5.02
C TRP A 319 -6.11 -38.98 -3.84
N ALA A 320 -6.66 -39.02 -2.63
CA ALA A 320 -5.99 -39.59 -1.47
C ALA A 320 -5.71 -41.09 -1.67
N GLU A 321 -6.64 -41.84 -2.25
CA GLU A 321 -6.45 -43.26 -2.57
C GLU A 321 -5.36 -43.48 -3.63
N ALA A 322 -5.30 -42.61 -4.65
CA ALA A 322 -4.22 -42.63 -5.64
C ALA A 322 -2.84 -42.39 -4.97
N VAL A 323 -2.75 -41.44 -4.04
CA VAL A 323 -1.55 -41.25 -3.19
C VAL A 323 -1.31 -42.49 -2.31
N GLY A 324 -2.35 -43.08 -1.75
CA GLY A 324 -2.27 -44.30 -0.94
C GLY A 324 -1.66 -45.48 -1.68
N TYR A 325 -1.95 -45.64 -2.97
CA TYR A 325 -1.26 -46.61 -3.82
C TYR A 325 0.25 -46.35 -3.89
N VAL A 326 0.67 -45.09 -4.05
CA VAL A 326 2.08 -44.66 -4.07
C VAL A 326 2.78 -44.97 -2.75
N VAL A 327 2.09 -44.73 -1.62
CA VAL A 327 2.57 -45.00 -0.26
C VAL A 327 2.72 -46.51 -0.02
N ARG A 328 1.70 -47.31 -0.36
CA ARG A 328 1.71 -48.78 -0.21
C ARG A 328 2.82 -49.43 -1.03
N ARG A 329 3.05 -48.98 -2.27
CA ARG A 329 4.16 -49.49 -3.11
C ARG A 329 5.56 -49.25 -2.52
N ARG A 330 5.68 -48.32 -1.58
CA ARG A 330 6.92 -48.02 -0.84
C ARG A 330 7.00 -48.75 0.50
N GLY A 331 6.07 -49.68 0.78
CA GLY A 331 6.07 -50.51 1.98
C GLY A 331 5.52 -49.83 3.23
N HIS A 332 4.87 -48.67 3.09
CA HIS A 332 4.26 -47.97 4.21
C HIS A 332 2.81 -48.41 4.42
N PRO A 333 2.36 -48.51 5.69
CA PRO A 333 1.00 -48.91 6.01
C PRO A 333 -0.02 -47.87 5.51
N TRP A 334 -1.19 -48.37 5.17
CA TRP A 334 -2.35 -47.56 4.77
C TRP A 334 -3.60 -48.17 5.40
N LYS A 335 -4.32 -47.38 6.17
CA LYS A 335 -5.56 -47.74 6.84
C LYS A 335 -6.76 -47.27 6.01
N ASP A 336 -7.75 -48.15 5.86
CA ASP A 336 -9.07 -47.75 5.38
C ASP A 336 -9.78 -46.93 6.46
N LEU A 337 -10.06 -45.66 6.16
CA LEU A 337 -10.72 -44.74 7.08
C LEU A 337 -12.22 -45.01 7.11
N ASP A 338 -12.80 -45.02 8.30
CA ASP A 338 -14.26 -45.06 8.43
C ASP A 338 -14.90 -43.68 8.13
N PRO A 339 -16.22 -43.59 7.93
CA PRO A 339 -16.89 -42.33 7.60
C PRO A 339 -16.70 -41.21 8.64
N VAL A 340 -16.53 -41.54 9.92
CA VAL A 340 -16.30 -40.55 10.99
C VAL A 340 -14.89 -39.98 10.85
N GLU A 341 -13.89 -40.83 10.68
CA GLU A 341 -12.49 -40.41 10.48
C GLU A 341 -12.32 -39.55 9.23
N VAL A 342 -13.03 -39.89 8.13
CA VAL A 342 -13.07 -39.07 6.92
C VAL A 342 -13.65 -37.68 7.21
N ILE A 343 -14.76 -37.60 7.95
CA ILE A 343 -15.39 -36.32 8.31
C ILE A 343 -14.45 -35.48 9.19
N GLU A 344 -13.79 -36.09 10.16
CA GLU A 344 -12.81 -35.42 11.03
C GLU A 344 -11.64 -34.86 10.23
N ALA A 345 -11.02 -35.67 9.37
CA ALA A 345 -9.91 -35.25 8.51
C ALA A 345 -10.30 -34.09 7.56
N LEU A 346 -11.48 -34.16 6.93
CA LEU A 346 -11.97 -33.11 6.05
C LEU A 346 -12.34 -31.82 6.80
N SER A 347 -12.82 -31.93 8.04
CA SER A 347 -13.12 -30.79 8.90
C SER A 347 -11.84 -30.09 9.34
N GLU A 348 -10.83 -30.87 9.73
CA GLU A 348 -9.51 -30.38 10.09
C GLU A 348 -8.82 -29.70 8.90
N ALA A 349 -8.90 -30.28 7.70
CA ALA A 349 -8.43 -29.65 6.47
C ALA A 349 -9.08 -28.26 6.25
N GLY A 350 -10.39 -28.15 6.50
CA GLY A 350 -11.11 -26.88 6.45
C GLY A 350 -10.57 -25.86 7.45
N ARG A 351 -10.34 -26.28 8.69
CA ARG A 351 -9.80 -25.43 9.76
C ARG A 351 -8.40 -24.91 9.39
N LEU A 352 -7.48 -25.81 9.04
CA LEU A 352 -6.10 -25.48 8.66
C LEU A 352 -6.04 -24.54 7.45
N TRP A 353 -6.83 -24.83 6.40
CA TRP A 353 -6.90 -23.96 5.23
C TRP A 353 -7.40 -22.56 5.58
N GLN A 354 -8.39 -22.45 6.48
CA GLN A 354 -8.89 -21.15 6.93
C GLN A 354 -7.88 -20.39 7.81
N GLU A 355 -7.05 -21.07 8.58
CA GLU A 355 -5.95 -20.45 9.35
C GLU A 355 -4.86 -19.95 8.43
N ASP A 356 -4.56 -20.71 7.39
CA ASP A 356 -3.52 -20.37 6.45
C ASP A 356 -3.94 -19.21 5.53
N LEU A 357 -5.20 -19.19 5.07
CA LEU A 357 -5.80 -18.02 4.40
C LEU A 357 -5.89 -16.77 5.30
N ALA A 358 -5.83 -16.94 6.63
CA ALA A 358 -5.79 -15.83 7.58
C ALA A 358 -4.40 -15.19 7.71
N LYS A 359 -3.38 -15.72 7.02
CA LYS A 359 -2.06 -15.08 6.88
C LYS A 359 -1.83 -14.53 5.47
N PRO A 360 -1.18 -13.37 5.32
CA PRO A 360 -0.76 -12.89 4.01
C PRO A 360 0.40 -13.74 3.46
N LYS A 361 0.57 -13.81 2.13
CA LYS A 361 1.71 -14.52 1.49
C LYS A 361 3.08 -14.07 2.03
N VAL A 362 3.21 -12.77 2.21
CA VAL A 362 4.35 -12.11 2.83
C VAL A 362 3.74 -11.11 3.79
N SER A 363 4.02 -11.26 5.08
CA SER A 363 3.56 -10.31 6.08
C SER A 363 4.40 -9.05 6.07
N ALA A 364 3.89 -7.99 6.69
CA ALA A 364 4.63 -6.76 6.91
C ALA A 364 5.81 -6.99 7.85
N LEU A 365 5.67 -7.96 8.77
CA LEU A 365 6.76 -8.39 9.64
C LEU A 365 7.88 -9.08 8.83
N ASP A 366 7.54 -9.97 7.90
CA ASP A 366 8.53 -10.63 7.02
C ASP A 366 9.27 -9.59 6.14
N ALA A 367 8.53 -8.63 5.59
CA ALA A 367 9.09 -7.60 4.71
C ALA A 367 9.93 -6.55 5.47
N ALA A 368 9.56 -6.24 6.73
CA ALA A 368 10.21 -5.21 7.52
C ALA A 368 10.27 -5.58 9.02
N PRO A 369 11.11 -6.55 9.42
CA PRO A 369 11.14 -7.07 10.79
C PRO A 369 11.44 -6.01 11.87
N HIS A 370 12.27 -5.01 11.52
CA HIS A 370 12.64 -3.90 12.40
C HIS A 370 11.43 -3.07 12.89
N LEU A 371 10.29 -3.13 12.19
CA LEU A 371 9.09 -2.39 12.54
C LEU A 371 8.33 -2.98 13.72
N GLU A 372 8.54 -4.25 14.06
CA GLU A 372 7.85 -4.94 15.16
C GLU A 372 7.90 -4.14 16.46
N ARG A 373 9.09 -3.67 16.82
CA ARG A 373 9.32 -2.93 18.05
C ARG A 373 8.75 -1.50 18.02
N GLU A 374 8.56 -0.94 16.83
CA GLU A 374 7.95 0.39 16.65
C GLU A 374 6.42 0.32 16.55
N PHE A 375 5.85 -0.83 16.20
CA PHE A 375 4.41 -1.04 16.08
C PHE A 375 3.74 -1.06 17.45
N VAL A 376 2.63 -0.33 17.58
CA VAL A 376 1.85 -0.29 18.82
C VAL A 376 0.57 -1.08 18.64
N GLU A 377 -0.23 -0.73 17.63
CA GLU A 377 -1.50 -1.39 17.34
C GLU A 377 -2.01 -1.00 15.96
N ASN A 378 -2.91 -1.82 15.42
CA ASN A 378 -3.70 -1.50 14.25
C ASN A 378 -5.00 -0.79 14.69
N ARG A 379 -5.20 0.45 14.25
CA ARG A 379 -6.38 1.28 14.56
C ARG A 379 -7.59 0.89 13.72
N THR A 380 -7.36 0.46 12.48
CA THR A 380 -8.44 0.06 11.57
C THR A 380 -9.01 -1.30 11.97
N ASN A 381 -8.15 -2.24 12.34
CA ASN A 381 -8.52 -3.61 12.75
C ASN A 381 -7.79 -3.99 14.05
N PRO A 382 -8.34 -3.64 15.23
CA PRO A 382 -7.73 -3.94 16.53
C PRO A 382 -7.41 -5.43 16.71
N GLY A 383 -6.26 -5.72 17.32
CA GLY A 383 -5.78 -7.09 17.55
C GLY A 383 -5.03 -7.71 16.36
N ARG A 384 -5.06 -7.09 15.17
CA ARG A 384 -4.33 -7.59 14.00
C ARG A 384 -2.86 -7.14 14.03
N GLY A 385 -1.95 -8.10 14.15
CA GLY A 385 -0.50 -7.89 14.19
C GLY A 385 0.15 -7.70 12.82
N LEU A 386 1.44 -7.31 12.80
CA LEU A 386 2.21 -7.13 11.57
C LEU A 386 2.42 -8.44 10.78
N ASP A 387 2.44 -9.57 11.48
CA ASP A 387 2.50 -10.94 10.96
C ASP A 387 1.23 -11.35 10.20
N GLN A 388 0.11 -10.67 10.47
CA GLN A 388 -1.20 -10.94 9.88
C GLN A 388 -1.59 -9.95 8.78
N MET A 389 -0.74 -8.97 8.49
CA MET A 389 -1.01 -7.92 7.50
C MET A 389 0.00 -7.96 6.37
N PRO A 390 -0.42 -7.86 5.09
CA PRO A 390 0.54 -7.71 4.00
C PRO A 390 1.25 -6.35 4.08
N PRO A 391 2.50 -6.21 3.58
CA PRO A 391 3.24 -4.94 3.67
C PRO A 391 2.56 -3.78 2.92
N GLY A 392 1.75 -4.06 1.90
CA GLY A 392 0.94 -3.07 1.19
C GLY A 392 -0.36 -2.66 1.88
N CYS A 393 -0.59 -3.09 3.12
CA CYS A 393 -1.83 -2.80 3.84
C CYS A 393 -2.04 -1.28 4.04
N ASN A 394 -3.28 -0.82 3.85
CA ASN A 394 -3.68 0.57 4.05
C ASN A 394 -4.24 0.84 5.45
N ASP A 395 -4.29 -0.18 6.31
CA ASP A 395 -4.74 -0.03 7.69
C ASP A 395 -3.93 1.05 8.40
N LEU A 396 -4.64 1.94 9.10
CA LEU A 396 -4.03 2.96 9.93
C LEU A 396 -3.44 2.27 11.16
N CYS A 397 -2.13 2.43 11.38
CA CYS A 397 -1.46 1.85 12.53
C CYS A 397 -0.86 2.95 13.40
N ALA A 398 -0.84 2.71 14.72
CA ALA A 398 -0.15 3.54 15.67
C ALA A 398 1.28 3.04 15.85
N TRP A 399 2.22 3.98 15.90
CA TRP A 399 3.66 3.75 15.94
C TRP A 399 4.31 4.53 17.08
N ARG A 400 5.40 4.00 17.63
CA ARG A 400 6.25 4.68 18.62
C ARG A 400 7.70 4.64 18.17
N CYS A 401 8.35 5.80 18.22
CA CYS A 401 9.74 5.94 17.81
C CYS A 401 10.66 5.39 18.90
N LEU A 402 11.58 4.52 18.52
CA LEU A 402 12.59 3.97 19.41
C LEU A 402 13.94 4.70 19.36
N ALA A 403 14.04 5.78 18.58
CA ALA A 403 15.25 6.60 18.58
C ALA A 403 15.50 7.15 20.00
N PRO A 404 16.75 7.09 20.53
CA PRO A 404 17.07 7.57 21.86
C PRO A 404 16.56 9.00 22.10
N GLY A 405 15.83 9.20 23.20
CA GLY A 405 15.27 10.50 23.57
C GLY A 405 14.15 11.03 22.67
N CYS A 406 13.63 10.24 21.71
CA CYS A 406 12.51 10.67 20.87
C CYS A 406 11.15 10.28 21.45
N GLY A 407 10.86 8.97 21.55
CA GLY A 407 9.59 8.45 22.08
C GLY A 407 8.32 8.90 21.34
N ASN A 408 8.46 9.57 20.18
CA ASN A 408 7.33 10.18 19.49
C ASN A 408 6.32 9.12 19.07
N LYS A 409 5.04 9.36 19.33
CA LYS A 409 3.94 8.53 18.85
C LYS A 409 3.32 9.18 17.61
N TRP A 410 2.94 8.39 16.61
CA TRP A 410 2.24 8.89 15.43
C TRP A 410 1.42 7.78 14.77
N GLU A 411 0.48 8.18 13.91
CA GLU A 411 -0.39 7.27 13.18
C GLU A 411 -0.18 7.45 11.69
N VAL A 412 0.07 6.36 10.98
CA VAL A 412 0.19 6.31 9.50
C VAL A 412 -0.21 4.92 9.00
N PRO A 413 -0.66 4.80 7.74
CA PRO A 413 -0.93 3.51 7.12
C PRO A 413 0.30 2.59 7.13
N LEU A 414 0.08 1.27 7.26
CA LEU A 414 1.17 0.29 7.31
C LEU A 414 2.12 0.37 6.10
N HIS A 415 1.60 0.50 4.87
CA HIS A 415 2.43 0.56 3.67
C HIS A 415 3.46 1.71 3.66
N VAL A 416 3.18 2.82 4.36
CA VAL A 416 4.10 3.95 4.47
C VAL A 416 5.37 3.55 5.23
N ARG A 417 5.24 2.59 6.15
CA ARG A 417 6.32 2.08 6.98
C ARG A 417 6.98 0.88 6.33
N ALA A 418 6.19 -0.12 5.94
CA ALA A 418 6.69 -1.39 5.43
C ALA A 418 7.26 -1.33 4.01
N LEU A 419 6.71 -0.48 3.12
CA LEU A 419 7.18 -0.37 1.72
C LEU A 419 7.91 0.95 1.43
N ALA A 420 7.37 2.08 1.88
CA ALA A 420 7.99 3.38 1.60
C ALA A 420 9.15 3.75 2.55
N GLY A 421 9.40 2.94 3.59
CA GLY A 421 10.52 3.12 4.52
C GLY A 421 10.51 4.43 5.30
N ARG A 422 9.35 5.11 5.42
CA ARG A 422 9.31 6.43 6.07
C ARG A 422 9.35 6.32 7.59
N GLY A 423 10.37 6.95 8.18
CA GLY A 423 10.63 6.99 9.62
C GLY A 423 9.74 7.96 10.40
N CYS A 424 10.03 8.09 11.70
CA CYS A 424 9.49 9.15 12.54
C CYS A 424 9.80 10.55 11.95
N ARG A 425 8.77 11.38 11.73
CA ARG A 425 8.90 12.75 11.19
C ARG A 425 9.81 13.64 12.04
N LYS A 426 9.73 13.57 13.37
CA LYS A 426 10.60 14.37 14.27
C LYS A 426 12.08 14.01 14.11
N CYS A 427 12.40 12.72 14.03
CA CYS A 427 13.78 12.27 13.79
C CYS A 427 14.24 12.60 12.37
N GLY A 428 13.35 12.48 11.38
CA GLY A 428 13.60 12.93 10.01
C GLY A 428 14.00 14.41 9.95
N TRP A 429 13.19 15.29 10.56
CA TRP A 429 13.46 16.74 10.62
C TRP A 429 14.78 17.07 11.33
N LYS A 430 15.09 16.41 12.45
CA LYS A 430 16.39 16.60 13.13
C LYS A 430 17.57 16.22 12.22
N ARG A 431 17.49 15.09 11.50
CA ARG A 431 18.53 14.67 10.55
C ARG A 431 18.67 15.64 9.38
N THR A 432 17.57 16.04 8.75
CA THR A 432 17.59 17.01 7.65
C THR A 432 18.11 18.37 8.10
N GLY A 433 17.68 18.86 9.27
CA GLY A 433 18.19 20.10 9.84
C GLY A 433 19.69 20.03 10.12
N ALA A 434 20.18 18.92 10.65
CA ALA A 434 21.60 18.70 10.87
C ALA A 434 22.40 18.64 9.55
N ALA A 435 21.88 17.97 8.53
CA ALA A 435 22.49 17.93 7.20
C ALA A 435 22.54 19.32 6.55
N ASN A 436 21.43 20.06 6.57
CA ASN A 436 21.35 21.40 6.01
C ASN A 436 22.19 22.44 6.78
N SER A 437 22.59 22.14 8.01
CA SER A 437 23.47 23.03 8.79
C SER A 437 24.95 22.84 8.46
N ARG A 438 25.32 21.78 7.74
CA ARG A 438 26.71 21.49 7.40
C ARG A 438 27.06 22.17 6.07
N PRO A 439 28.11 23.01 6.04
CA PRO A 439 28.57 23.62 4.79
C PRO A 439 29.07 22.56 3.80
N GLY A 440 28.76 22.74 2.51
CA GLY A 440 29.49 22.08 1.43
C GLY A 440 30.86 22.73 1.18
N PRO A 441 31.69 22.15 0.30
CA PRO A 441 32.98 22.75 -0.08
C PRO A 441 32.81 24.19 -0.61
N GLY A 442 33.52 25.15 -0.02
CA GLY A 442 33.45 26.57 -0.39
C GLY A 442 32.25 27.35 0.19
N GLU A 443 31.38 26.71 0.98
CA GLU A 443 30.19 27.36 1.55
C GLU A 443 30.39 27.77 3.01
N SER A 444 31.47 27.33 3.67
CA SER A 444 31.68 27.60 5.08
C SER A 444 31.99 29.08 5.35
N LEU A 445 31.76 29.54 6.59
CA LEU A 445 32.06 30.90 7.00
C LEU A 445 33.55 31.19 6.87
N ALA A 446 34.42 30.22 7.17
CA ALA A 446 35.87 30.33 6.99
C ALA A 446 36.26 30.59 5.54
N GLU A 447 35.62 29.92 4.58
CA GLU A 447 35.93 30.05 3.15
C GLU A 447 35.28 31.30 2.53
N VAL A 448 34.01 31.57 2.85
CA VAL A 448 33.25 32.68 2.26
C VAL A 448 33.63 34.03 2.88
N ASN A 449 33.92 34.07 4.19
CA ASN A 449 34.32 35.29 4.88
C ASN A 449 35.42 35.03 5.94
N PRO A 450 36.67 34.85 5.50
CA PRO A 450 37.80 34.57 6.40
C PRO A 450 38.00 35.66 7.46
N THR A 451 37.74 36.92 7.11
CA THR A 451 37.90 38.04 8.04
C THR A 451 36.89 38.01 9.19
N LEU A 452 35.64 37.63 8.91
CA LEU A 452 34.63 37.47 9.92
C LEU A 452 34.85 36.18 10.72
N ALA A 453 35.29 35.11 10.05
CA ALA A 453 35.64 33.85 10.71
C ALA A 453 36.71 34.03 11.80
N ALA A 454 37.69 34.90 11.57
CA ALA A 454 38.72 35.24 12.57
C ALA A 454 38.19 35.97 13.82
N GLU A 455 36.99 36.55 13.75
CA GLU A 455 36.33 37.17 14.91
C GLU A 455 35.56 36.17 15.78
N LEU A 456 35.33 34.95 15.29
CA LEU A 456 34.57 33.93 16.02
C LEU A 456 35.42 33.39 17.18
N ILE A 457 34.92 33.44 18.41
CA ILE A 457 35.55 32.76 19.55
C ILE A 457 34.90 31.38 19.79
N GLU A 458 33.56 31.28 19.80
CA GLU A 458 32.89 29.98 19.93
C GLU A 458 31.44 29.98 19.39
N VAL A 459 30.95 28.79 19.05
CA VAL A 459 29.53 28.52 18.78
C VAL A 459 28.88 27.99 20.05
N ILE A 460 28.03 28.78 20.70
CA ILE A 460 27.56 28.54 22.07
C ILE A 460 26.87 27.17 22.22
N ASP A 461 25.94 26.84 21.33
CA ASP A 461 25.18 25.58 21.39
C ASP A 461 25.99 24.38 20.87
N HIS A 462 27.15 24.61 20.25
CA HIS A 462 27.97 23.58 19.59
C HIS A 462 29.47 23.87 19.82
N PRO A 463 30.01 23.65 21.03
CA PRO A 463 31.37 24.10 21.39
C PRO A 463 32.52 23.51 20.56
N ARG A 464 32.26 22.41 19.85
CA ARG A 464 33.24 21.77 18.95
C ARG A 464 33.20 22.29 17.52
N TRP A 465 32.26 23.18 17.18
CA TRP A 465 32.16 23.73 15.83
C TRP A 465 33.16 24.85 15.63
N THR A 466 33.82 24.80 14.48
CA THR A 466 34.75 25.81 14.00
C THR A 466 34.07 26.68 12.93
N PRO A 467 34.71 27.76 12.45
CA PRO A 467 34.20 28.49 11.29
C PRO A 467 34.00 27.64 10.02
N ASN A 468 34.68 26.50 9.89
CA ASN A 468 34.49 25.55 8.77
C ASN A 468 33.18 24.75 8.90
N ASP A 469 32.60 24.67 10.10
CA ASP A 469 31.37 23.93 10.38
C ASP A 469 30.12 24.83 10.31
N LEU A 470 30.29 26.12 9.99
CA LEU A 470 29.25 27.14 10.13
C LEU A 470 28.95 27.81 8.79
N LEU A 471 27.67 27.84 8.38
CA LEU A 471 27.25 28.60 7.21
C LEU A 471 27.19 30.12 7.50
N PRO A 472 27.51 31.00 6.54
CA PRO A 472 27.38 32.45 6.67
C PRO A 472 25.99 32.94 7.08
N ASN A 473 24.93 32.25 6.65
CA ASN A 473 23.53 32.55 6.96
C ASN A 473 22.98 31.75 8.16
N SER A 474 23.86 31.11 8.94
CA SER A 474 23.48 30.33 10.10
C SER A 474 22.77 31.19 11.16
N ASN A 475 21.76 30.60 11.80
CA ASN A 475 21.03 31.19 12.92
C ASN A 475 21.58 30.77 14.30
N LYS A 476 22.69 30.03 14.34
CA LYS A 476 23.35 29.61 15.59
C LYS A 476 23.89 30.83 16.32
N VAL A 477 23.71 30.87 17.63
CA VAL A 477 24.25 31.96 18.46
C VAL A 477 25.73 31.72 18.68
N CYS A 478 26.53 32.72 18.30
CA CYS A 478 27.98 32.68 18.39
C CYS A 478 28.49 33.81 19.28
N LEU A 479 29.59 33.57 19.97
CA LEU A 479 30.35 34.60 20.66
C LEU A 479 31.43 35.13 19.71
N TRP A 480 31.49 36.45 19.56
CA TRP A 480 32.41 37.14 18.66
C TRP A 480 33.29 38.10 19.44
N ARG A 481 34.55 38.24 19.04
CA ARG A 481 35.45 39.30 19.49
C ARG A 481 35.52 40.40 18.46
N CYS A 482 35.33 41.65 18.89
CA CYS A 482 35.47 42.78 17.99
C CYS A 482 36.92 42.90 17.46
N ARG A 483 37.08 43.02 16.14
CA ARG A 483 38.39 43.18 15.48
C ARG A 483 39.05 44.53 15.76
N GLU A 484 38.28 45.57 16.11
CA GLU A 484 38.84 46.90 16.38
C GLU A 484 39.82 46.83 17.57
N PRO A 485 41.12 47.14 17.37
CA PRO A 485 42.16 46.96 18.40
C PRO A 485 41.86 47.71 19.71
N GLU A 486 41.21 48.87 19.60
CA GLU A 486 40.84 49.74 20.72
C GLU A 486 39.46 49.39 21.33
N CYS A 487 38.81 48.35 20.83
CA CYS A 487 37.53 47.88 21.36
C CYS A 487 37.70 46.54 22.06
N GLY A 488 38.10 45.49 21.33
CA GLY A 488 38.27 44.13 21.88
C GLY A 488 37.02 43.49 22.50
N SER A 489 35.87 44.18 22.55
CA SER A 489 34.67 43.70 23.26
C SER A 489 34.11 42.42 22.67
N GLU A 490 33.65 41.54 23.56
CA GLU A 490 33.01 40.29 23.20
C GLU A 490 31.48 40.43 23.20
N TYR A 491 30.83 39.85 22.20
CA TYR A 491 29.38 39.99 22.03
C TYR A 491 28.74 38.79 21.34
N ARG A 492 27.47 38.55 21.69
CA ARG A 492 26.69 37.42 21.15
C ARG A 492 25.87 37.87 19.95
N CYS A 493 25.99 37.15 18.84
CA CYS A 493 25.23 37.43 17.62
C CYS A 493 25.20 36.20 16.70
N GLN A 494 24.24 36.15 15.78
CA GLN A 494 24.16 35.10 14.77
C GLN A 494 25.02 35.45 13.54
N PRO A 495 25.68 34.49 12.89
CA PRO A 495 26.41 34.71 11.63
C PRO A 495 25.56 35.42 10.58
N SER A 496 24.30 35.00 10.41
CA SER A 496 23.36 35.62 9.48
C SER A 496 23.20 37.12 9.67
N GLN A 497 23.22 37.61 10.91
CA GLN A 497 23.10 39.03 11.23
C GLN A 497 24.40 39.80 10.95
N ARG A 498 25.56 39.12 11.06
CA ARG A 498 26.87 39.69 10.72
C ARG A 498 27.05 39.82 9.21
N THR A 499 26.60 38.82 8.46
CA THR A 499 26.83 38.70 7.00
C THR A 499 25.77 39.42 6.18
N SER A 500 24.49 39.19 6.45
CA SER A 500 23.38 39.74 5.64
C SER A 500 22.89 41.11 6.11
N GLN A 501 22.95 41.39 7.41
CA GLN A 501 22.45 42.65 7.99
C GLN A 501 23.56 43.64 8.36
N GLY A 502 24.84 43.27 8.21
CA GLY A 502 25.98 44.11 8.58
C GLY A 502 26.02 44.51 10.06
N ARG A 503 25.32 43.79 10.96
CA ARG A 503 25.40 44.06 12.40
C ARG A 503 26.80 43.69 12.88
N GLY A 504 27.36 44.50 13.77
CA GLY A 504 28.67 44.29 14.37
C GLY A 504 28.70 44.71 15.82
N CYS A 505 29.89 44.95 16.36
CA CYS A 505 30.07 45.36 17.75
C CYS A 505 29.23 46.60 18.10
N ARG A 506 28.40 46.48 19.15
CA ARG A 506 27.51 47.55 19.62
C ARG A 506 28.27 48.78 20.10
N GLU A 507 29.43 48.59 20.73
CA GLU A 507 30.27 49.70 21.18
C GLU A 507 30.84 50.49 20.01
N CYS A 508 31.39 49.80 19.01
CA CYS A 508 31.90 50.44 17.80
C CYS A 508 30.78 51.15 17.02
N ALA A 509 29.60 50.54 16.92
CA ALA A 509 28.44 51.18 16.33
C ALA A 509 28.01 52.44 17.09
N ARG A 510 28.06 52.43 18.43
CA ARG A 510 27.80 53.61 19.26
C ARG A 510 28.83 54.70 19.02
N ARG A 511 30.13 54.38 19.03
CA ARG A 511 31.22 55.33 18.74
C ARG A 511 31.02 56.02 17.38
N ARG A 512 30.73 55.23 16.33
CA ARG A 512 30.42 55.76 14.98
C ARG A 512 29.19 56.65 14.95
N SER A 513 28.11 56.25 15.63
CA SER A 513 26.86 57.03 15.71
C SER A 513 27.08 58.37 16.42
N THR A 514 27.82 58.39 17.54
CA THR A 514 28.19 59.62 18.23
C THR A 514 29.01 60.54 17.32
N ALA A 515 30.06 60.02 16.68
CA ALA A 515 30.88 60.79 15.74
C ALA A 515 30.07 61.37 14.57
N GLY A 516 29.16 60.59 13.99
CA GLY A 516 28.27 61.03 12.91
C GLY A 516 27.24 62.07 13.35
N ARG A 517 26.83 62.09 14.62
CA ARG A 517 25.98 63.15 15.18
C ARG A 517 26.73 64.45 15.41
N THR A 518 28.03 64.39 15.71
CA THR A 518 28.83 65.59 15.96
C THR A 518 29.23 66.31 14.67
N ARG A 519 29.52 65.58 13.59
CA ARG A 519 29.90 66.20 12.31
C ARG A 519 28.69 66.81 11.56
N PRO A 520 28.81 67.98 10.92
CA PRO A 520 27.76 68.53 10.06
C PRO A 520 27.48 67.63 8.86
N LYS A 521 26.24 67.67 8.34
CA LYS A 521 25.92 67.05 7.04
C LYS A 521 26.60 67.86 5.92
N PRO A 522 26.89 67.26 4.75
CA PRO A 522 27.45 68.02 3.62
C PRO A 522 26.58 69.26 3.29
N GLY A 523 27.21 70.43 3.15
CA GLY A 523 26.52 71.71 2.88
C GLY A 523 25.79 72.32 4.08
N LYS A 524 25.97 71.77 5.29
CA LYS A 524 25.35 72.21 6.55
C LYS A 524 26.36 72.52 7.64
N SER A 525 27.61 72.77 7.25
CA SER A 525 28.61 73.28 8.18
C SER A 525 28.43 74.78 8.43
N LEU A 526 29.09 75.30 9.46
CA LEU A 526 29.15 76.73 9.73
C LEU A 526 29.78 77.48 8.54
N HIS A 527 30.80 76.88 7.91
CA HIS A 527 31.42 77.43 6.70
C HIS A 527 30.43 77.52 5.54
N ASP A 528 29.64 76.47 5.30
CA ASP A 528 28.70 76.41 4.17
C ASP A 528 27.51 77.36 4.34
N GLU A 529 26.94 77.44 5.56
CA GLU A 529 25.72 78.22 5.81
C GLU A 529 25.98 79.67 6.22
N PHE A 530 27.16 79.96 6.80
CA PHE A 530 27.53 81.29 7.30
C PHE A 530 29.02 81.60 7.04
N PRO A 531 29.45 81.72 5.76
CA PRO A 531 30.86 81.90 5.39
C PRO A 531 31.51 83.13 6.03
N GLU A 532 30.77 84.25 6.14
CA GLU A 532 31.26 85.49 6.77
C GLU A 532 31.55 85.31 8.27
N ILE A 533 30.71 84.54 8.98
CA ILE A 533 30.92 84.23 10.40
C ILE A 533 32.04 83.20 10.55
N ALA A 534 32.10 82.23 9.63
CA ALA A 534 33.14 81.21 9.61
C ALA A 534 34.54 81.82 9.41
N ALA A 535 34.67 82.86 8.59
CA ALA A 535 35.94 83.58 8.37
C ALA A 535 36.47 84.28 9.63
N GLU A 536 35.60 84.58 10.59
CA GLU A 536 35.99 85.16 11.88
C GLU A 536 36.46 84.11 12.90
N LEU A 537 36.34 82.81 12.62
CA LEU A 537 36.73 81.76 13.56
C LEU A 537 38.26 81.64 13.64
N ILE A 538 38.82 81.77 14.85
CA ILE A 538 40.24 81.54 15.11
C ILE A 538 40.49 80.08 15.46
N GLU A 539 39.76 79.58 16.47
CA GLU A 539 39.95 78.23 16.99
C GLU A 539 38.71 77.70 17.73
N VAL A 540 38.62 76.38 17.82
CA VAL A 540 37.65 75.67 18.65
C VAL A 540 38.37 75.23 19.92
N ILE A 541 38.03 75.84 21.06
CA ILE A 541 38.82 75.76 22.30
C ILE A 541 39.00 74.31 22.77
N ASP A 542 37.91 73.54 22.82
CA ASP A 542 37.94 72.15 23.30
C ASP A 542 38.36 71.12 22.24
N HIS A 543 38.60 71.56 20.99
CA HIS A 543 38.93 70.66 19.87
C HIS A 543 39.98 71.30 18.93
N PRO A 544 41.26 71.27 19.34
CA PRO A 544 42.36 71.79 18.52
C PRO A 544 42.38 71.11 17.14
N GLY A 545 42.45 71.91 16.07
CA GLY A 545 42.46 71.43 14.69
C GLY A 545 41.09 71.29 14.02
N TRP A 546 39.98 71.50 14.75
CA TRP A 546 38.66 71.62 14.12
C TRP A 546 38.51 72.96 13.42
N THR A 547 37.91 72.93 12.23
CA THR A 547 37.66 74.11 11.41
C THR A 547 36.17 74.47 11.41
N ALA A 548 35.82 75.61 10.79
CA ALA A 548 34.41 75.97 10.60
C ALA A 548 33.63 74.93 9.77
N SER A 549 34.30 74.12 8.95
CA SER A 549 33.69 73.01 8.20
C SER A 549 33.30 71.82 9.09
N ASP A 550 33.88 71.71 10.29
CA ASP A 550 33.58 70.65 11.27
C ASP A 550 32.48 71.03 12.27
N LEU A 551 32.05 72.30 12.24
CA LEU A 551 31.05 72.84 13.16
C LEU A 551 29.69 72.97 12.48
N ARG A 552 28.61 72.74 13.23
CA ARG A 552 27.24 73.13 12.83
C ARG A 552 26.97 74.56 13.29
N PRO A 553 26.12 75.34 12.59
CA PRO A 553 25.70 76.66 13.06
C PRO A 553 25.10 76.62 14.48
N SER A 554 24.33 75.59 14.81
CA SER A 554 23.74 75.38 16.15
C SER A 554 24.70 74.75 17.18
N SER A 555 26.01 74.73 16.92
CA SER A 555 26.97 74.12 17.82
C SER A 555 27.09 74.93 19.11
N ALA A 556 27.07 74.23 20.25
CA ALA A 556 27.32 74.82 21.58
C ALA A 556 28.80 74.80 21.98
N LYS A 557 29.71 74.41 21.08
CA LYS A 557 31.15 74.34 21.38
C LYS A 557 31.74 75.75 21.56
N PRO A 558 32.55 75.98 22.60
CA PRO A 558 33.19 77.27 22.81
C PRO A 558 34.24 77.51 21.72
N CYS A 559 34.13 78.65 21.06
CA CYS A 559 35.01 79.05 19.96
C CYS A 559 35.52 80.46 20.21
N ARG A 560 36.74 80.73 19.76
CA ARG A 560 37.33 82.07 19.81
C ARG A 560 37.22 82.72 18.43
N TRP A 561 36.78 83.98 18.40
CA TRP A 561 36.48 84.71 17.16
C TRP A 561 37.27 86.01 17.08
N GLN A 562 37.67 86.40 15.87
CA GLN A 562 38.31 87.68 15.55
C GLN A 562 37.29 88.63 14.93
N CYS A 563 37.31 89.91 15.33
CA CYS A 563 36.42 90.89 14.71
C CYS A 563 36.79 91.13 13.25
N SER A 564 35.79 91.13 12.36
CA SER A 564 35.92 91.45 10.94
C SER A 564 36.05 92.95 10.63
N HIS A 565 35.88 93.84 11.62
CA HIS A 565 36.02 95.29 11.43
C HIS A 565 37.50 95.68 11.35
N GLN A 566 37.93 96.27 10.23
CA GLN A 566 39.35 96.51 9.91
C GLN A 566 40.13 97.31 10.97
N SER A 567 39.45 98.15 11.74
CA SER A 567 40.03 98.98 12.81
C SER A 567 39.81 98.44 14.24
N CYS A 568 39.28 97.22 14.40
CA CYS A 568 39.03 96.61 15.71
C CYS A 568 39.90 95.36 15.94
N PRO A 569 40.84 95.39 16.90
CA PRO A 569 41.66 94.21 17.22
C PRO A 569 40.91 93.18 18.09
N GLY A 570 39.63 93.39 18.41
CA GLY A 570 38.90 92.62 19.41
C GLY A 570 38.72 91.14 19.05
N ALA A 571 39.16 90.26 19.95
CA ALA A 571 38.81 88.84 19.95
C ALA A 571 37.92 88.51 21.14
N TRP A 572 36.99 87.57 20.97
CA TRP A 572 36.08 87.15 22.05
C TRP A 572 35.65 85.69 21.93
N GLU A 573 35.12 85.16 23.01
CA GLU A 573 34.57 83.81 23.07
C GLU A 573 33.06 83.82 22.91
N ALA A 574 32.57 82.95 22.04
CA ALA A 574 31.14 82.69 21.84
C ALA A 574 30.96 81.32 21.19
N THR A 575 29.76 80.77 21.25
CA THR A 575 29.43 79.54 20.50
C THR A 575 28.96 79.87 19.07
N PRO A 576 29.13 78.97 18.09
CA PRO A 576 28.53 79.12 16.77
C PRO A 576 27.02 79.39 16.84
N ASP A 577 26.30 78.75 17.76
CA ASP A 577 24.86 78.99 17.97
C ASP A 577 24.58 80.46 18.32
N GLN A 578 25.35 81.00 19.27
CA GLN A 578 25.22 82.39 19.69
C GLN A 578 25.57 83.37 18.57
N ARG A 579 26.55 83.04 17.72
CA ARG A 579 26.96 83.86 16.58
C ARG A 579 25.92 83.87 15.45
N THR A 580 25.24 82.75 15.22
CA THR A 580 24.38 82.53 14.04
C THR A 580 22.88 82.77 14.30
N ARG A 581 22.49 83.23 15.50
CA ARG A 581 21.08 83.55 15.82
C ARG A 581 20.50 84.62 14.88
N ARG A 582 19.31 84.35 14.34
CA ARG A 582 18.57 85.25 13.44
C ARG A 582 17.87 86.37 14.24
N GLY A 583 17.57 87.49 13.56
CA GLY A 583 16.82 88.62 14.15
C GLY A 583 17.67 89.66 14.89
N GLY A 584 18.98 89.73 14.60
CA GLY A 584 19.87 90.77 15.14
C GLY A 584 20.35 90.54 16.59
N THR A 585 19.98 89.42 17.20
CA THR A 585 20.33 89.03 18.58
C THR A 585 21.59 88.16 18.69
N GLY A 586 22.25 87.86 17.56
CA GLY A 586 23.51 87.14 17.53
C GLY A 586 24.62 87.90 18.26
N MET A 587 25.48 87.18 18.97
CA MET A 587 26.59 87.76 19.73
C MET A 587 27.65 88.29 18.76
N ARG A 588 27.89 89.61 18.79
CA ARG A 588 28.88 90.31 17.96
C ARG A 588 30.08 90.72 18.79
N CYS A 589 31.11 91.25 18.12
CA CYS A 589 32.28 91.79 18.79
C CYS A 589 31.86 92.78 19.89
N PRO A 590 32.23 92.55 21.15
CA PRO A 590 31.81 93.40 22.27
C PRO A 590 32.42 94.80 22.21
N LEU A 591 33.53 94.99 21.48
CA LEU A 591 34.15 96.31 21.29
C LEU A 591 33.40 97.15 20.24
N CYS A 592 32.99 96.55 19.12
CA CYS A 592 32.23 97.25 18.07
C CYS A 592 30.75 97.40 18.42
N HIS A 593 30.20 96.47 19.20
CA HIS A 593 28.80 96.45 19.62
C HIS A 593 28.70 96.21 21.13
N PRO A 594 29.04 97.20 21.96
CA PRO A 594 28.94 97.09 23.41
C PRO A 594 27.49 96.87 23.82
N ARG A 595 27.26 95.94 24.76
CA ARG A 595 25.93 95.69 25.30
C ARG A 595 25.40 96.95 25.98
N ARG A 596 24.21 97.41 25.59
CA ARG A 596 23.51 98.49 26.32
C ARG A 596 23.30 98.04 27.76
N LYS A 597 23.83 98.78 28.74
CA LYS A 597 23.48 98.60 30.16
C LYS A 597 21.96 98.83 30.32
N PRO A 598 21.24 98.00 31.11
CA PRO A 598 19.83 98.24 31.41
C PRO A 598 19.67 99.59 32.13
N ARG A 599 18.64 100.37 31.76
CA ARG A 599 18.31 101.63 32.45
C ARG A 599 17.75 101.28 33.84
N GLY A 600 18.49 101.64 34.90
CA GLY A 600 18.06 101.53 36.30
C GLY A 600 19.11 100.86 37.19
N SER A 601 20.14 101.62 37.58
CA SER A 601 21.00 101.30 38.73
C SER A 601 21.67 102.59 39.22
N SER A 602 20.92 103.34 40.02
CA SER A 602 21.39 104.10 41.18
C SER A 602 20.47 103.74 42.33
#